data_AF-A0A8S0FU45-F1
#
_entry.id   AF-A0A8S0FU45-F1
#
_cell.length_a   1.000
_cell.length_b   1.000
_cell.length_c   1.000
_cell.angle_alpha   90.00
_cell.angle_beta   90.00
_cell.angle_gamma   90.00
#
_symmetry.space_group_name_H-M   'P 1'
#
loop_
_entity.id
_entity.type
_entity.pdbx_description
1 polymer ?
#
loop_
_entity_poly.entity_id
_entity_poly.type
_entity_poly.pdbx_seq_one_letter_code
_entity_poly.pdbx_strand_id
1 'polypeptide(L)'
;MTSLTFLCPFPPVLDVVPLMARLYPNGPADINHFQAAGGVPVLVRELLKAGLLHEDVNTVAGFGLSRYTLEPWLNNGELDWREGAEKSLDNNVIASFEQPFSHHGGTKVLSGNLGRAVMKTSAVPVENQVIEAPAVVFESQHDVMPAFEAGLLDRDCVVVVRHQGPKANGMPELT
;
A
#
# COMPACT_ATOMS: atom_id res chain seq x y z
N MET A 1 -23.69 0.28 -24.43
CA MET A 1 -23.42 0.10 -22.99
C MET A 1 -22.40 -1.01 -22.88
N THR A 2 -21.15 -0.70 -22.58
CA THR A 2 -20.09 -1.69 -22.44
C THR A 2 -19.88 -1.88 -20.96
N SER A 3 -20.48 -2.93 -20.38
CA SER A 3 -20.26 -3.28 -18.98
C SER A 3 -18.80 -3.68 -18.79
N LEU A 4 -18.17 -3.12 -17.76
CA LEU A 4 -16.75 -3.27 -17.45
C LEU A 4 -16.62 -4.34 -16.36
N THR A 5 -16.16 -5.54 -16.74
CA THR A 5 -15.82 -6.59 -15.78
C THR A 5 -14.30 -6.76 -15.72
N PHE A 6 -13.74 -6.69 -14.51
CA PHE A 6 -12.30 -6.84 -14.25
C PHE A 6 -12.01 -8.22 -13.61
N LEU A 7 -11.05 -8.98 -14.15
CA LEU A 7 -10.56 -10.24 -13.57
C LEU A 7 -9.03 -10.28 -13.57
N CYS A 8 -8.40 -10.75 -12.49
CA CYS A 8 -6.95 -10.69 -12.26
C CYS A 8 -6.23 -12.02 -12.59
N PRO A 9 -5.10 -12.03 -13.34
CA PRO A 9 -4.37 -13.25 -13.69
C PRO A 9 -3.02 -13.48 -12.98
N PHE A 10 -2.63 -12.71 -11.95
CA PHE A 10 -1.35 -12.91 -11.23
C PHE A 10 -1.53 -13.73 -9.94
N PRO A 11 -0.61 -14.65 -9.59
CA PRO A 11 -0.64 -15.35 -8.30
C PRO A 11 -0.27 -14.33 -7.21
N PRO A 12 -1.22 -13.83 -6.41
CA PRO A 12 -1.02 -12.53 -5.82
C PRO A 12 -0.48 -12.70 -4.41
N VAL A 13 0.84 -12.49 -4.25
CA VAL A 13 1.42 -12.13 -2.95
C VAL A 13 0.55 -11.08 -2.23
N LEU A 14 -0.09 -10.19 -3.01
CA LEU A 14 -1.03 -9.18 -2.56
C LEU A 14 -2.30 -9.70 -1.86
N ASP A 15 -2.74 -10.93 -2.13
CA ASP A 15 -3.94 -11.51 -1.50
C ASP A 15 -3.59 -12.33 -0.25
N VAL A 16 -2.34 -12.76 -0.11
CA VAL A 16 -1.89 -13.58 1.03
C VAL A 16 -1.15 -12.77 2.09
N VAL A 17 -0.65 -11.58 1.74
CA VAL A 17 0.00 -10.66 2.68
C VAL A 17 -1.04 -9.69 3.24
N PRO A 18 -1.31 -9.71 4.56
CA PRO A 18 -2.28 -8.82 5.17
C PRO A 18 -1.76 -7.38 5.35
N LEU A 19 -2.68 -6.44 5.46
CA LEU A 19 -2.39 -5.07 5.87
C LEU A 19 -2.19 -5.01 7.39
N MET A 20 -0.94 -4.93 7.84
CA MET A 20 -0.59 -4.91 9.27
C MET A 20 -0.09 -3.57 9.78
N ALA A 21 0.18 -2.59 8.92
CA ALA A 21 0.65 -1.26 9.34
C ALA A 21 -0.26 -0.15 8.79
N ARG A 22 -0.67 0.77 9.66
CA ARG A 22 -1.43 1.98 9.31
C ARG A 22 -0.60 3.22 9.60
N LEU A 23 -0.02 3.74 8.53
CA LEU A 23 0.82 4.93 8.49
C LEU A 23 0.17 5.97 7.59
N TYR A 24 0.46 7.24 7.81
CA TYR A 24 0.16 8.30 6.84
C TYR A 24 0.66 7.88 5.44
N PRO A 25 -0.18 7.95 4.38
CA PRO A 25 -1.51 8.56 4.33
C PRO A 25 -2.70 7.62 4.65
N ASN A 26 -2.46 6.33 4.89
CA ASN A 26 -3.49 5.32 5.19
C ASN A 26 -3.97 5.31 6.66
N GLY A 27 -3.41 6.18 7.50
CA GLY A 27 -3.71 6.29 8.92
C GLY A 27 -3.12 7.57 9.52
N PRO A 28 -3.48 7.92 10.76
CA PRO A 28 -3.04 9.16 11.39
C PRO A 28 -1.59 9.11 11.92
N ALA A 29 -1.01 7.91 12.08
CA ALA A 29 0.33 7.75 12.62
C ALA A 29 1.41 8.10 11.59
N ASP A 30 2.43 8.83 12.02
CA ASP A 30 3.63 9.09 11.23
C ASP A 30 4.65 7.95 11.39
N ILE A 31 5.80 8.06 10.71
CA ILE A 31 6.85 7.05 10.76
C ILE A 31 7.47 6.91 12.16
N ASN A 32 7.48 7.98 12.96
CA ASN A 32 8.04 7.98 14.30
C ASN A 32 7.14 7.20 15.25
N HIS A 33 5.82 7.41 15.15
CA HIS A 33 4.84 6.68 15.93
C HIS A 33 4.85 5.19 15.55
N PHE A 34 5.01 4.84 14.27
CA PHE A 34 5.24 3.44 13.88
C PHE A 34 6.48 2.84 14.50
N GLN A 35 7.61 3.56 14.49
CA GLN A 35 8.82 3.09 15.14
C GLN A 35 8.61 2.91 16.66
N ALA A 36 7.93 3.86 17.31
CA ALA A 36 7.59 3.78 18.74
C ALA A 36 6.61 2.65 19.07
N ALA A 37 5.72 2.29 18.13
CA ALA A 37 4.81 1.14 18.26
C ALA A 37 5.53 -0.22 18.15
N GLY A 38 6.83 -0.24 17.83
CA GLY A 38 7.66 -1.44 17.69
C GLY A 38 8.32 -1.59 16.33
N GLY A 39 7.90 -0.78 15.35
CA GLY A 39 8.58 -0.58 14.07
C GLY A 39 8.75 -1.83 13.21
N VAL A 40 9.81 -1.78 12.39
CA VAL A 40 10.21 -2.87 11.49
C VAL A 40 10.46 -4.19 12.24
N PRO A 41 11.10 -4.21 13.43
CA PRO A 41 11.31 -5.46 14.17
C PRO A 41 10.05 -6.28 14.42
N VAL A 42 8.97 -5.64 14.89
CA VAL A 42 7.68 -6.31 15.11
C VAL A 42 7.12 -6.83 13.79
N LEU A 43 7.13 -5.99 12.74
CA LEU A 43 6.56 -6.36 11.44
C LEU A 43 7.28 -7.55 10.80
N VAL A 44 8.63 -7.56 10.82
CA VAL A 44 9.45 -8.66 10.32
C VAL A 44 9.20 -9.92 11.13
N ARG A 45 9.12 -9.80 12.46
CA ARG A 45 8.85 -10.94 13.35
C ARG A 45 7.49 -11.58 13.07
N GLU A 46 6.44 -10.79 12.92
CA GLU A 46 5.09 -11.28 12.61
C GLU A 46 5.03 -11.95 11.23
N LEU A 47 5.64 -11.34 10.21
CA LEU A 47 5.67 -11.92 8.87
C LEU A 47 6.52 -13.20 8.78
N LEU A 48 7.63 -13.29 9.50
CA LEU A 48 8.44 -14.51 9.61
C LEU A 48 7.67 -15.63 10.31
N LYS A 49 7.02 -15.34 11.44
CA LYS A 49 6.15 -16.30 12.14
C LYS A 49 5.03 -16.83 11.24
N ALA A 50 4.47 -15.97 10.39
CA ALA A 50 3.43 -16.32 9.43
C ALA A 50 3.96 -17.07 8.19
N GLY A 51 5.28 -17.24 8.03
CA GLY A 51 5.89 -17.84 6.84
C GLY A 51 5.74 -16.98 5.57
N LEU A 52 5.48 -15.68 5.74
CA LEU A 52 5.31 -14.70 4.64
C LEU A 52 6.62 -14.01 4.25
N LEU A 53 7.70 -14.23 5.02
CA LEU A 53 9.05 -13.80 4.68
C LEU A 53 9.99 -15.01 4.62
N HIS A 54 10.92 -14.96 3.67
CA HIS A 54 11.99 -15.95 3.54
C HIS A 54 13.09 -15.65 4.56
N GLU A 55 13.31 -16.57 5.50
CA GLU A 55 14.37 -16.46 6.51
C GLU A 55 15.76 -16.70 5.91
N ASP A 56 15.85 -17.61 4.95
CA ASP A 56 17.06 -18.20 4.37
C ASP A 56 17.74 -17.32 3.31
N VAL A 57 17.95 -16.05 3.64
CA VAL A 57 18.51 -15.04 2.73
C VAL A 57 19.79 -14.40 3.28
N ASN A 58 20.66 -13.97 2.37
CA ASN A 58 21.79 -13.10 2.71
C ASN A 58 21.38 -11.64 2.68
N THR A 59 21.77 -10.89 3.70
CA THR A 59 21.54 -9.44 3.82
C THR A 59 22.86 -8.72 4.08
N VAL A 60 22.84 -7.39 4.08
CA VAL A 60 24.01 -6.58 4.48
C VAL A 60 24.42 -6.80 5.94
N ALA A 61 23.49 -7.28 6.79
CA ALA A 61 23.75 -7.63 8.18
C ALA A 61 24.21 -9.10 8.36
N GLY A 62 24.38 -9.85 7.28
CA GLY A 62 24.71 -11.28 7.26
C GLY A 62 23.53 -12.17 6.87
N PHE A 63 23.71 -13.49 6.98
CA PHE A 63 22.68 -14.48 6.68
C PHE A 63 21.58 -14.48 7.76
N GLY A 64 20.32 -14.61 7.31
CA GLY A 64 19.13 -14.67 8.15
C GLY A 64 18.36 -13.35 8.21
N LEU A 65 17.10 -13.33 7.75
CA LEU A 65 16.25 -12.13 7.83
C LEU A 65 15.82 -11.80 9.27
N SER A 66 15.87 -12.77 10.17
CA SER A 66 15.63 -12.58 11.62
C SER A 66 16.56 -11.53 12.25
N ARG A 67 17.69 -11.20 11.64
CA ARG A 67 18.54 -10.08 12.07
C ARG A 67 17.83 -8.73 12.08
N TYR A 68 16.80 -8.55 11.24
CA TYR A 68 15.98 -7.35 11.19
C TYR A 68 14.89 -7.31 12.28
N THR A 69 14.84 -8.31 13.17
CA THR A 69 14.07 -8.24 14.43
C THR A 69 14.87 -7.60 15.58
N LEU A 70 16.14 -7.28 15.34
CA LEU A 70 17.00 -6.55 16.26
C LEU A 70 16.87 -5.05 16.02
N GLU A 71 17.15 -4.25 17.04
CA GLU A 71 17.23 -2.80 16.94
C GLU A 71 18.63 -2.30 17.32
N PRO A 72 19.17 -1.30 16.59
CA PRO A 72 20.44 -0.70 16.94
C PRO A 72 20.24 0.21 18.15
N TRP A 73 21.21 0.22 19.04
CA TRP A 73 21.21 1.12 20.19
C TRP A 73 22.63 1.56 20.54
N LEU A 74 22.72 2.67 21.26
CA LEU A 74 23.98 3.21 21.74
C LEU A 74 24.25 2.68 23.14
N ASN A 75 25.14 1.69 23.24
CA ASN A 75 25.56 1.05 24.49
C ASN A 75 26.83 1.72 25.00
N ASN A 76 26.71 2.59 26.00
CA ASN A 76 27.85 3.32 26.59
C ASN A 76 28.74 4.06 25.56
N GLY A 77 28.13 4.58 24.49
CA GLY A 77 28.83 5.29 23.42
C GLY A 77 29.30 4.41 22.24
N GLU A 78 29.08 3.10 22.31
CA GLU A 78 29.38 2.16 21.23
C GLU A 78 28.09 1.68 20.56
N LEU A 79 28.14 1.45 19.24
CA LEU A 79 27.02 0.86 18.50
C LEU A 79 26.90 -0.61 18.87
N ASP A 80 25.71 -1.02 19.27
CA ASP A 80 25.39 -2.40 19.59
C ASP A 80 23.97 -2.74 19.08
N TRP A 81 23.61 -4.02 19.11
CA TRP A 81 22.30 -4.53 18.69
C TRP A 81 21.63 -5.25 19.85
N ARG A 82 20.33 -5.02 20.02
CA ARG A 82 19.52 -5.72 21.02
C ARG A 82 18.23 -6.23 20.39
N GLU A 83 17.53 -7.10 21.11
CA GLU A 83 16.20 -7.54 20.70
C GLU A 83 15.26 -6.32 20.60
N GLY A 84 14.63 -6.16 19.43
CA GLY A 84 13.53 -5.22 19.26
C GLY A 84 12.26 -5.72 19.95
N ALA A 85 11.21 -4.91 19.91
CA ALA A 85 9.93 -5.28 20.50
C ALA A 85 9.39 -6.61 19.95
N GLU A 86 8.91 -7.49 20.84
CA GLU A 86 8.38 -8.81 20.46
C GLU A 86 6.93 -8.74 19.93
N LYS A 87 6.21 -7.68 20.32
CA LYS A 87 4.81 -7.40 19.97
C LYS A 87 4.61 -5.91 19.80
N SER A 88 3.55 -5.54 19.08
CA SER A 88 3.16 -4.15 18.93
C SER A 88 2.83 -3.51 20.28
N LEU A 89 3.27 -2.27 20.45
CA LEU A 89 2.94 -1.40 21.57
C LEU A 89 1.70 -0.54 21.29
N ASP A 90 1.27 -0.45 20.01
CA ASP A 90 -0.01 0.13 19.61
C ASP A 90 -0.62 -0.65 18.44
N ASN A 91 -1.62 -1.47 18.75
CA ASN A 91 -2.34 -2.31 17.78
C ASN A 91 -3.16 -1.51 16.75
N ASN A 92 -3.34 -0.20 16.94
CA ASN A 92 -3.95 0.67 15.95
C ASN A 92 -2.95 1.15 14.88
N VAL A 93 -1.65 0.99 15.14
CA VAL A 93 -0.56 1.35 14.23
C VAL A 93 0.05 0.11 13.59
N ILE A 94 0.42 -0.89 14.40
CA ILE A 94 0.93 -2.19 13.94
C ILE A 94 0.04 -3.31 14.50
N ALA A 95 -0.69 -3.98 13.62
CA ALA A 95 -1.52 -5.14 13.95
C ALA A 95 -0.70 -6.44 13.91
N SER A 96 -1.21 -7.49 14.56
CA SER A 96 -0.64 -8.84 14.46
C SER A 96 -1.10 -9.55 13.18
N PHE A 97 -0.44 -10.66 12.83
CA PHE A 97 -0.86 -11.46 11.68
C PHE A 97 -2.25 -12.09 11.86
N GLU A 98 -2.64 -12.46 13.09
CA GLU A 98 -3.94 -13.07 13.39
C GLU A 98 -5.09 -12.06 13.35
N GLN A 99 -4.83 -10.80 13.71
CA GLN A 99 -5.81 -9.72 13.75
C GLN A 99 -5.38 -8.52 12.89
N PRO A 100 -5.18 -8.69 11.58
CA PRO A 100 -4.71 -7.61 10.72
C PRO A 100 -5.81 -6.59 10.45
N PHE A 101 -5.44 -5.39 9.99
CA PHE A 101 -6.41 -4.38 9.56
C PHE A 101 -7.21 -4.82 8.33
N SER A 102 -6.60 -5.65 7.50
CA SER A 102 -7.23 -6.33 6.37
C SER A 102 -6.44 -7.59 6.04
N HIS A 103 -7.14 -8.65 5.65
CA HIS A 103 -6.51 -9.90 5.23
C HIS A 103 -5.82 -9.81 3.86
N HIS A 104 -5.96 -8.69 3.14
CA HIS A 104 -5.26 -8.44 1.89
C HIS A 104 -4.46 -7.13 1.96
N GLY A 105 -3.38 -7.04 1.18
CA GLY A 105 -2.44 -5.91 1.22
C GLY A 105 -2.98 -4.59 0.66
N GLY A 106 -4.21 -4.61 0.11
CA GLY A 106 -4.90 -3.40 -0.34
C GLY A 106 -4.39 -2.83 -1.67
N THR A 107 -3.68 -3.64 -2.47
CA THR A 107 -3.36 -3.36 -3.87
C THR A 107 -3.95 -4.47 -4.73
N LYS A 108 -4.65 -4.12 -5.81
CA LYS A 108 -5.23 -5.05 -6.76
C LYS A 108 -4.75 -4.74 -8.17
N VAL A 109 -4.57 -5.78 -8.97
CA VAL A 109 -4.33 -5.68 -10.42
C VAL A 109 -5.68 -5.82 -11.12
N LEU A 110 -6.02 -4.82 -11.93
CA LEU A 110 -7.20 -4.81 -12.79
C LEU A 110 -6.79 -5.22 -14.20
N SER A 111 -7.63 -6.00 -14.90
CA SER A 111 -7.42 -6.38 -16.30
C SER A 111 -8.75 -6.41 -17.05
N GLY A 112 -8.74 -5.94 -18.30
CA GLY A 112 -9.92 -5.92 -19.16
C GLY A 112 -9.59 -5.43 -20.57
N ASN A 113 -10.61 -5.07 -21.34
CA ASN A 113 -10.46 -4.54 -22.71
C ASN A 113 -9.69 -3.20 -22.77
N LEU A 114 -9.68 -2.42 -21.68
CA LEU A 114 -8.88 -1.19 -21.53
C LEU A 114 -7.41 -1.46 -21.20
N GLY A 115 -7.01 -2.72 -21.06
CA GLY A 115 -5.64 -3.12 -20.71
C GLY A 115 -5.52 -3.54 -19.25
N ARG A 116 -4.41 -3.17 -18.61
CA ARG A 116 -4.05 -3.57 -17.25
C ARG A 116 -3.70 -2.36 -16.40
N ALA A 117 -4.17 -2.35 -15.17
CA ALA A 117 -3.95 -1.27 -14.21
C ALA A 117 -3.72 -1.81 -12.80
N VAL A 118 -3.28 -0.94 -11.90
CA VAL A 118 -3.19 -1.21 -10.46
C VAL A 118 -4.07 -0.23 -9.71
N MET A 119 -4.75 -0.71 -8.66
CA MET A 119 -5.59 0.11 -7.80
C MET A 119 -5.26 -0.20 -6.34
N LYS A 120 -5.10 0.86 -5.55
CA LYS A 120 -4.97 0.75 -4.09
C LYS A 120 -6.37 0.77 -3.47
N THR A 121 -6.84 -0.38 -3.00
CA THR A 121 -8.15 -0.55 -2.36
C THR A 121 -8.14 -0.33 -0.86
N SER A 122 -6.96 -0.20 -0.23
CA SER A 122 -6.84 -0.09 1.24
C SER A 122 -7.60 1.08 1.86
N ALA A 123 -7.85 2.14 1.09
CA ALA A 123 -8.51 3.37 1.53
C ALA A 123 -9.89 3.58 0.88
N VAL A 124 -10.39 2.59 0.12
CA VAL A 124 -11.66 2.68 -0.60
C VAL A 124 -12.70 1.77 0.08
N PRO A 125 -13.82 2.33 0.59
CA PRO A 125 -14.92 1.54 1.15
C PRO A 125 -15.41 0.47 0.16
N VAL A 126 -15.83 -0.70 0.66
CA VAL A 126 -16.18 -1.86 -0.17
C VAL A 126 -17.30 -1.52 -1.15
N GLU A 127 -18.28 -0.74 -0.71
CA GLU A 127 -19.39 -0.22 -1.51
C GLU A 127 -18.95 0.66 -2.69
N ASN A 128 -17.75 1.24 -2.62
CA ASN A 128 -17.18 2.13 -3.65
C ASN A 128 -16.11 1.44 -4.51
N GLN A 129 -15.90 0.13 -4.37
CA GLN A 129 -14.91 -0.61 -5.15
C GLN A 129 -15.40 -1.01 -6.55
N VAL A 130 -16.69 -0.85 -6.82
CA VAL A 130 -17.30 -1.11 -8.13
C VAL A 130 -18.06 0.14 -8.57
N ILE A 131 -17.61 0.77 -9.66
CA ILE A 131 -18.21 1.97 -10.23
C ILE A 131 -18.46 1.73 -11.72
N GLU A 132 -19.69 1.91 -12.16
CA GLU A 132 -20.07 1.95 -13.58
C GLU A 132 -20.74 3.30 -13.87
N ALA A 133 -20.05 4.15 -14.62
CA ALA A 133 -20.54 5.50 -14.93
C ALA A 133 -19.98 6.00 -16.29
N PRO A 134 -20.61 7.02 -16.91
CA PRO A 134 -20.11 7.62 -18.14
C PRO A 134 -18.69 8.17 -18.00
N ALA A 135 -17.86 7.97 -19.03
CA ALA A 135 -16.49 8.50 -19.03
C ALA A 135 -16.47 10.01 -19.34
N VAL A 136 -15.66 10.76 -18.59
CA VAL A 136 -15.30 12.15 -18.89
C VAL A 136 -13.80 12.18 -19.16
N VAL A 137 -13.41 12.47 -20.39
CA VAL A 137 -12.03 12.30 -20.87
C VAL A 137 -11.32 13.65 -20.93
N PHE A 138 -10.11 13.69 -20.36
CA PHE A 138 -9.21 14.83 -20.37
C PHE A 138 -7.87 14.43 -21.00
N GLU A 139 -7.26 15.34 -21.75
CA GLU A 139 -5.93 15.13 -22.35
C GLU A 139 -4.81 15.68 -21.45
N SER A 140 -5.14 16.54 -20.47
CA SER A 140 -4.23 17.11 -19.46
C SER A 140 -4.87 17.10 -18.07
N GLN A 141 -4.05 16.87 -17.03
CA GLN A 141 -4.50 16.98 -15.64
C GLN A 141 -5.00 18.39 -15.28
N HIS A 142 -4.43 19.43 -15.91
CA HIS A 142 -4.75 20.83 -15.63
C HIS A 142 -6.17 21.21 -16.07
N ASP A 143 -6.82 20.37 -16.89
CA ASP A 143 -8.18 20.60 -17.37
C ASP A 143 -9.24 20.04 -16.39
N VAL A 144 -8.83 19.18 -15.45
CA VAL A 144 -9.75 18.53 -14.51
C VAL A 144 -10.28 19.52 -13.48
N MET A 145 -9.40 20.32 -12.86
CA MET A 145 -9.80 21.29 -11.82
C MET A 145 -10.76 22.36 -12.37
N PRO A 146 -10.51 23.01 -13.53
CA PRO A 146 -11.47 23.94 -14.12
C PRO A 146 -12.83 23.29 -14.44
N ALA A 147 -12.84 22.02 -14.90
CA ALA A 147 -14.08 21.31 -15.16
C ALA A 147 -14.86 20.98 -13.89
N PHE A 148 -14.15 20.65 -12.80
CA PHE A 148 -14.73 20.48 -11.48
C PHE A 148 -15.36 21.79 -10.97
N GLU A 149 -14.61 22.90 -11.01
CA GLU A 149 -15.09 24.22 -10.58
C GLU A 149 -16.30 24.73 -11.39
N ALA A 150 -16.37 24.34 -12.67
CA ALA A 150 -17.51 24.64 -13.54
C ALA A 150 -18.74 23.73 -13.32
N GLY A 151 -18.68 22.79 -12.37
CA GLY A 151 -19.77 21.84 -12.07
C GLY A 151 -19.99 20.77 -13.16
N LEU A 152 -19.05 20.60 -14.11
CA LEU A 152 -19.18 19.62 -15.19
C LEU A 152 -19.04 18.16 -14.72
N LEU A 153 -18.53 17.99 -13.50
CA LEU A 153 -18.30 16.71 -12.83
C LEU A 153 -19.34 16.39 -11.74
N ASP A 154 -20.38 17.23 -11.56
CA ASP A 154 -21.43 17.05 -10.53
C ASP A 154 -22.44 15.97 -10.92
N ARG A 155 -21.94 14.75 -11.14
CA ARG A 155 -22.67 13.55 -11.55
C ARG A 155 -21.78 12.32 -11.42
N ASP A 156 -22.39 11.15 -11.43
CA ASP A 156 -21.65 9.90 -11.56
C ASP A 156 -20.86 9.92 -12.87
N CYS A 157 -19.53 9.82 -12.76
CA CYS A 157 -18.65 9.76 -13.90
C CYS A 157 -17.35 9.02 -13.59
N VAL A 158 -16.71 8.51 -14.65
CA VAL A 158 -15.34 7.99 -14.61
C VAL A 158 -14.43 9.02 -15.29
N VAL A 159 -13.63 9.73 -14.50
CA VAL A 159 -12.65 10.68 -15.02
C VAL A 159 -11.47 9.92 -15.61
N VAL A 160 -11.18 10.15 -16.90
CA VAL A 160 -10.09 9.49 -17.63
C VAL A 160 -9.10 10.56 -18.09
N VAL A 161 -7.91 10.59 -17.49
CA VAL A 161 -6.83 11.51 -17.89
C VAL A 161 -5.81 10.75 -18.75
N ARG A 162 -5.69 11.15 -20.02
CA ARG A 162 -4.80 10.49 -20.99
C ARG A 162 -3.46 11.21 -21.09
N HIS A 163 -2.52 10.58 -21.80
CA HIS A 163 -1.18 11.11 -22.06
C HIS A 163 -0.33 11.41 -20.81
N GLN A 164 -0.60 10.72 -19.70
CA GLN A 164 0.18 10.80 -18.46
C GLN A 164 1.14 9.61 -18.27
N GLY A 165 1.40 8.85 -19.34
CA GLY A 165 2.26 7.67 -19.28
C GLY A 165 3.76 8.00 -19.39
N PRO A 166 4.66 7.04 -19.10
CA PRO A 166 6.11 7.27 -19.11
C PRO A 166 6.65 7.85 -20.42
N LYS A 167 6.14 7.36 -21.56
CA LYS A 167 6.54 7.84 -22.90
C LYS A 167 5.95 9.19 -23.29
N ALA A 168 4.89 9.63 -22.62
CA ALA A 168 4.20 10.87 -22.98
C ALA A 168 4.87 12.06 -22.27
N ASN A 169 4.99 12.01 -20.94
CA ASN A 169 5.51 13.10 -20.13
C ASN A 169 6.31 12.65 -18.90
N GLY A 170 6.79 11.40 -18.89
CA GLY A 170 7.58 10.86 -17.79
C GLY A 170 6.77 10.31 -16.61
N MET A 171 5.43 10.23 -16.73
CA MET A 171 4.53 9.75 -15.66
C MET A 171 4.72 10.54 -14.36
N PRO A 172 4.47 11.86 -14.38
CA PRO A 172 4.49 12.66 -13.16
C PRO A 172 3.39 12.18 -12.21
N GLU A 173 3.61 12.36 -10.90
CA GLU A 173 2.50 12.32 -9.95
C GLU A 173 1.54 13.46 -10.27
N LEU A 174 0.25 13.15 -10.34
CA LEU A 174 -0.79 14.13 -10.66
C LEU A 174 -1.32 14.72 -9.36
N THR A 175 -1.22 16.04 -9.22
CA THR A 175 -1.55 16.79 -8.00
C THR A 175 -2.69 17.75 -8.22
#